data_AF-A0A8S9JAP4-F1
#
_entry.id   AF-A0A8S9JAP4-F1
#
_cell.length_a   1.000
_cell.length_b   1.000
_cell.length_c   1.000
_cell.angle_alpha   90.00
_cell.angle_beta   90.00
_cell.angle_gamma   90.00
#
_symmetry.space_group_name_H-M   'P 1'
#
loop_
_entity.id
_entity.type
_entity.pdbx_description
1 polymer ?
#
loop_
_entity_poly.entity_id
_entity_poly.type
_entity_poly.pdbx_seq_one_letter_code
_entity_poly.pdbx_strand_id
1 'polypeptide(L)' 'MEKGRIIGSKPPTCEKKCYGCEPCEAIQVPTISSPPRISTQYTNYQPEGWRCHCAP' A
#
# COMPACT_ATOMS: atom_id res chain seq x y z
N MET A 1 -12.61 -20.74 11.29
CA MET A 1 -12.75 -19.85 10.13
C MET A 1 -11.38 -19.62 9.52
N GLU A 2 -10.94 -20.59 8.73
CA GLU A 2 -9.78 -20.44 7.84
C GLU A 2 -10.04 -19.28 6.89
N LYS A 3 -9.40 -18.13 7.16
CA LYS A 3 -9.42 -16.99 6.26
C LYS A 3 -8.73 -17.44 4.98
N GLY A 4 -9.55 -17.80 3.97
CA GLY A 4 -9.08 -18.17 2.65
C GLY A 4 -7.96 -17.22 2.22
N ARG A 5 -6.86 -17.78 1.71
CA ARG A 5 -5.67 -17.01 1.31
C ARG A 5 -6.14 -15.90 0.39
N ILE A 6 -6.20 -14.67 0.93
CA ILE A 6 -6.61 -13.50 0.16
C ILE A 6 -5.48 -13.27 -0.82
N ILE A 7 -5.74 -13.53 -2.09
CA ILE A 7 -4.82 -13.23 -3.18
C ILE A 7 -4.97 -11.73 -3.42
N GLY A 8 -4.12 -10.93 -2.79
CA GLY A 8 -4.17 -9.47 -2.85
C GLY A 8 -3.47 -8.79 -1.68
N SER A 9 -3.25 -7.48 -1.81
CA SER A 9 -2.66 -6.68 -0.73
C SER A 9 -3.72 -6.35 0.32
N LYS A 10 -3.38 -6.47 1.61
CA LYS A 10 -4.26 -6.06 2.71
C LYS A 10 -3.76 -4.75 3.30
N PRO A 11 -4.67 -3.85 3.72
CA PRO A 11 -4.26 -2.61 4.38
C PRO A 11 -3.44 -2.93 5.64
N PRO A 12 -2.29 -2.27 5.84
CA PRO A 12 -1.50 -2.42 7.05
C PRO A 12 -2.22 -1.76 8.24
N THR A 13 -1.87 -2.18 9.45
CA THR A 13 -2.22 -1.42 10.66
C THR A 13 -1.31 -0.19 10.77
N CYS A 14 -1.93 0.96 11.05
CA CYS A 14 -1.25 2.26 11.14
C CYS A 14 -1.05 2.77 12.58
N GLU A 15 -1.30 1.93 13.59
CA GLU A 15 -1.10 2.30 14.99
C GLU A 15 0.32 2.85 15.23
N LYS A 16 0.40 4.09 15.75
CA LYS A 16 1.65 4.82 16.05
C LYS A 16 2.59 5.08 14.85
N LYS A 17 2.16 4.81 13.61
CA LYS A 17 2.97 5.07 12.40
C LYS A 17 2.89 6.51 11.90
N CYS A 18 1.87 7.26 12.33
CA CYS A 18 1.72 8.65 11.95
C CYS A 18 2.21 9.65 13.02
N TYR A 19 3.09 9.23 13.93
CA TYR A 19 3.82 10.12 14.86
C TYR A 19 2.94 11.10 15.69
N GLY A 20 1.72 10.69 16.05
CA GLY A 20 0.86 11.45 16.96
C GLY A 20 -0.33 12.18 16.32
N CYS A 21 -0.57 12.02 15.02
CA CYS A 21 -1.84 12.46 14.44
C CYS A 21 -2.93 11.40 14.61
N GLU A 22 -4.16 11.86 14.80
CA GLU A 22 -5.38 11.06 14.81
C GLU A 22 -6.47 11.78 14.01
N PRO A 23 -7.14 11.10 13.06
CA PRO A 23 -7.03 9.67 12.74
C PRO A 23 -5.85 9.34 11.78
N CYS A 24 -5.24 8.18 12.00
CA CYS A 24 -4.12 7.66 11.19
C CYS A 24 -4.58 6.43 10.40
N GLU A 25 -4.69 6.58 9.08
CA GLU A 25 -5.35 5.61 8.20
C GLU A 25 -4.39 4.98 7.19
N ALA A 26 -4.69 3.74 6.80
CA ALA A 26 -4.00 3.05 5.72
C ALA A 26 -4.59 3.45 4.37
N ILE A 27 -3.78 4.02 3.49
CA ILE A 27 -4.19 4.46 2.15
C ILE A 27 -3.43 3.70 1.07
N GLN A 28 -4.13 3.39 -0.02
CA GLN A 28 -3.52 2.75 -1.19
C GLN A 28 -2.70 3.79 -1.97
N VAL A 29 -1.50 3.41 -2.40
CA VAL A 29 -0.63 4.25 -3.21
C VAL A 29 -0.15 3.53 -4.47
N PRO A 30 0.00 4.26 -5.59
CA PRO A 30 0.72 3.76 -6.74
C PRO A 30 2.15 3.40 -6.36
N THR A 31 2.62 2.20 -6.70
CA THR A 31 3.99 1.72 -6.44
C THR A 31 4.95 1.97 -7.61
N ILE A 32 4.47 2.63 -8.66
CA ILE A 32 5.28 2.99 -9.83
C ILE A 32 6.16 4.20 -9.46
N SER A 33 7.26 3.95 -8.76
CA SER A 33 8.17 4.99 -8.24
C SER A 33 9.43 5.20 -9.08
N SER A 34 9.62 4.47 -10.18
CA SER A 34 10.84 4.55 -11.00
C SER A 34 10.58 5.15 -12.40
N PRO A 35 11.48 6.01 -12.93
CA PRO A 35 11.63 6.18 -14.37
C PRO A 35 11.98 4.82 -15.00
N PRO A 36 11.82 4.63 -16.32
CA PRO A 36 11.70 3.32 -17.00
C PRO A 36 13.02 2.55 -17.15
N ARG A 37 13.82 2.49 -16.07
CA ARG A 37 15.17 1.90 -16.03
C ARG A 37 15.26 0.73 -15.07
N ILE A 38 14.17 -0.02 -14.92
CA ILE A 38 14.12 -1.43 -14.55
C ILE A 38 12.73 -1.90 -14.99
N SER A 39 12.73 -2.85 -15.90
CA SER A 39 11.63 -3.32 -16.75
C SER A 39 10.34 -3.71 -15.99
N THR A 40 9.49 -2.73 -15.68
CA THR A 40 8.06 -2.96 -15.38
C THR A 40 7.21 -3.05 -16.65
N GLN A 41 7.81 -3.02 -17.83
CA GLN A 41 7.09 -3.07 -19.11
C GLN A 41 6.66 -4.47 -19.56
N TYR A 42 7.08 -5.55 -18.88
CA TYR A 42 6.74 -6.91 -19.32
C TYR A 42 5.56 -7.54 -18.56
N THR A 43 5.03 -6.86 -17.55
CA THR A 43 3.89 -7.36 -16.77
C THR A 43 2.79 -6.31 -16.83
N ASN A 44 1.66 -6.60 -17.47
CA ASN A 44 0.44 -5.77 -17.46
C ASN A 44 -0.17 -5.58 -16.05
N TYR A 45 0.55 -5.97 -15.01
CA TYR A 45 0.16 -5.91 -13.62
C TYR A 45 0.70 -4.62 -13.02
N GLN A 46 -0.21 -3.74 -12.59
CA GLN A 46 0.15 -2.61 -11.73
C GLN A 46 0.19 -3.10 -10.28
N PRO A 47 1.32 -2.98 -9.58
CA PRO A 47 1.39 -3.38 -8.19
C PRO A 47 0.56 -2.43 -7.31
N GLU A 48 -0.14 -3.00 -6.32
CA GLU A 48 -0.81 -2.23 -5.28
C GLU A 48 0.17 -1.95 -4.13
N GLY A 49 0.26 -0.70 -3.69
CA GLY A 49 1.04 -0.31 -2.50
C GLY A 49 0.16 0.24 -1.39
N TRP A 50 0.67 0.20 -0.15
CA TRP A 50 0.01 0.81 1.01
C TRP A 50 0.97 1.70 1.78
N ARG A 51 0.45 2.82 2.32
CA ARG A 51 1.15 3.66 3.29
C ARG A 51 0.18 4.13 4.38
N CYS A 52 0.73 4.61 5.50
CA CYS A 52 -0.05 5.29 6.52
C CYS A 52 -0.06 6.80 6.27
N HIS A 53 -1.21 7.43 6.50
CA HIS A 53 -1.42 8.87 6.30
C HIS A 53 -2.29 9.42 7.41
N CYS A 54 -1.98 10.64 7.88
CA CYS A 54 -2.85 11.42 8.73
C CYS A 54 -4.00 11.95 7.89
N ALA A 55 -5.23 11.51 8.15
CA ALA A 55 -6.37 12.12 7.47
C ALA A 55 -6.53 13.58 7.93
N PRO A 56 -7.02 14.48 7.05
CA PRO A 56 -7.26 15.89 7.38
C PRO A 56 -8.36 16.08 8.45
#